data_AF-A0ABD4PS43-F1
#
_entry.id   AF-A0ABD4PS43-F1
#
_cell.length_a   1.000
_cell.length_b   1.000
_cell.length_c   1.000
_cell.angle_alpha   90.00
_cell.angle_beta   90.00
_cell.angle_gamma   90.00
#
_symmetry.space_group_name_H-M   'P 1'
#
loop_
_entity.id
_entity.type
_entity.pdbx_description
1 polymer ?
#
loop_
_entity_poly.entity_id
_entity_poly.type
_entity_poly.pdbx_seq_one_letter_code
_entity_poly.pdbx_strand_id
1 'polypeptide(L)' 'MMYELCKMQIKNGGDKAYMMSCLGCFLMVGQLDQKQYMELVAMLNPVPVTPLPANHETSPVVTPTETTPIQPQA' A
#
# COMPACT_ATOMS: atom_id res chain seq x y z
N MET A 1 7.40 -26.84 -6.31
CA MET A 1 5.92 -26.88 -6.19
C MET A 1 5.39 -25.92 -5.14
N MET A 2 6.05 -25.73 -3.98
CA MET A 2 5.54 -24.83 -2.93
C MET A 2 5.47 -23.36 -3.34
N TYR A 3 6.37 -22.88 -4.19
CA TYR A 3 6.33 -21.52 -4.72
C TYR A 3 5.01 -21.17 -5.42
N GLU A 4 4.52 -22.03 -6.33
CA GLU A 4 3.25 -21.78 -7.04
C GLU A 4 2.03 -21.89 -6.12
N LEU A 5 2.03 -22.85 -5.19
CA LEU A 5 0.97 -22.97 -4.19
C LEU A 5 0.90 -21.70 -3.31
N CYS A 6 2.05 -21.21 -2.86
CA CYS A 6 2.12 -19.98 -2.08
C CYS A 6 1.58 -18.80 -2.90
N LYS A 7 2.04 -18.61 -4.15
CA LYS A 7 1.51 -17.56 -5.04
C LYS A 7 -0.01 -17.59 -5.15
N MET A 8 -0.60 -18.77 -5.32
CA MET A 8 -2.05 -18.92 -5.45
C MET A 8 -2.79 -18.56 -4.16
N GLN A 9 -2.29 -19.01 -3.01
CA GLN A 9 -2.85 -18.68 -1.69
C GLN A 9 -2.78 -17.16 -1.41
N ILE A 10 -1.68 -16.50 -1.75
CA ILE A 10 -1.52 -15.06 -1.59
C ILE A 10 -2.52 -14.30 -2.47
N LYS A 11 -2.67 -14.71 -3.74
CA LYS A 11 -3.62 -14.08 -4.67
C LYS A 11 -5.08 -14.27 -4.27
N ASN A 12 -5.41 -15.39 -3.65
CA ASN A 12 -6.76 -15.69 -3.19
C ASN A 12 -7.11 -15.04 -1.84
N GLY A 13 -6.22 -14.22 -1.27
CA GLY A 13 -6.45 -13.53 -0.01
C GLY A 13 -6.26 -14.41 1.23
N GLY A 14 -5.36 -15.39 1.15
CA GLY A 14 -4.98 -16.20 2.31
C GLY A 14 -4.45 -15.35 3.47
N ASP A 15 -4.57 -15.87 4.69
CA ASP A 15 -4.16 -15.16 5.91
C ASP A 15 -2.67 -14.79 5.87
N LYS A 16 -2.38 -13.49 5.99
CA LYS A 16 -1.01 -12.98 5.83
C LYS A 16 -0.07 -13.48 6.93
N ALA A 17 -0.51 -13.53 8.18
CA ALA A 17 0.36 -13.92 9.29
C ALA A 17 0.76 -15.41 9.20
N TYR A 18 -0.22 -16.24 8.86
CA TYR A 18 -0.03 -17.65 8.58
C TYR A 18 0.88 -17.87 7.37
N MET A 19 0.61 -17.18 6.26
CA MET A 19 1.43 -17.28 5.06
C MET A 19 2.88 -16.87 5.33
N MET A 20 3.11 -15.78 6.06
CA MET A 20 4.46 -15.34 6.42
C MET A 20 5.22 -16.40 7.24
N SER A 21 4.53 -17.05 8.18
CA SER A 21 5.09 -18.13 8.98
C SER A 21 5.44 -19.35 8.11
N CYS A 22 4.55 -19.74 7.19
CA CYS A 22 4.79 -20.83 6.25
C CYS A 22 5.98 -20.56 5.32
N LEU A 23 6.10 -19.33 4.79
CA LEU A 23 7.22 -18.94 3.93
C LEU A 23 8.56 -19.07 4.64
N GLY A 24 8.65 -18.66 5.91
CA GLY A 24 9.84 -18.84 6.73
C GLY A 24 10.20 -20.31 6.93
N CYS A 25 9.22 -21.16 7.23
CA CYS A 25 9.42 -22.61 7.34
C CYS A 25 9.92 -23.21 6.02
N PHE A 26 9.30 -22.86 4.88
CA PHE A 26 9.68 -23.39 3.57
C PHE A 26 11.08 -22.96 3.12
N LEU A 27 11.52 -21.76 3.48
CA LEU A 27 12.90 -21.33 3.27
C LEU A 27 13.87 -22.19 4.10
N MET A 28 13.55 -22.44 5.37
CA MET A 28 14.41 -23.21 6.28
C MET A 28 14.59 -24.67 5.83
N VAL A 29 13.51 -25.30 5.33
CA VAL A 29 13.56 -26.69 4.84
C VAL A 29 14.02 -26.82 3.38
N GLY A 30 14.44 -25.72 2.75
CA GLY A 30 14.93 -25.73 1.36
C GLY A 30 13.85 -25.97 0.30
N GLN A 31 12.58 -25.74 0.62
CA GLN A 31 11.46 -25.82 -0.32
C GLN A 31 11.26 -24.53 -1.13
N LEU A 32 11.86 -23.43 -0.65
CA LEU A 32 11.97 -22.16 -1.34
C LEU A 32 13.42 -21.70 -1.34
N ASP A 33 13.85 -21.14 -2.47
CA ASP A 33 15.08 -20.38 -2.53
C ASP A 33 14.88 -18.96 -1.98
N GLN A 34 15.98 -18.30 -1.59
CA GLN A 34 15.93 -16.94 -1.07
C GLN A 34 15.23 -15.95 -2.02
N LYS A 35 15.43 -16.11 -3.34
CA LYS A 35 14.76 -15.30 -4.37
C LYS A 35 13.24 -15.51 -4.35
N GLN A 36 12.81 -16.76 -4.29
CA GLN A 36 11.39 -17.13 -4.26
C GLN A 36 10.72 -16.63 -2.99
N TYR A 37 11.40 -16.73 -1.85
CA TYR A 37 10.94 -16.20 -0.58
C TYR A 37 10.71 -14.68 -0.65
N MET A 38 11.69 -13.91 -1.15
CA MET A 38 11.56 -12.44 -1.24
C MET A 38 10.38 -12.03 -2.14
N GLU A 39 10.19 -12.71 -3.26
CA GLU A 39 9.08 -12.42 -4.17
C GLU A 39 7.72 -12.69 -3.52
N LEU A 40 7.58 -13.83 -2.82
CA LEU A 40 6.35 -14.17 -2.11
C LEU A 40 6.05 -13.18 -0.97
N VAL A 41 7.07 -12.74 -0.23
CA VAL A 41 6.93 -11.72 0.82
C VAL A 41 6.47 -10.37 0.23
N ALA A 42 7.05 -9.96 -0.89
CA ALA A 42 6.65 -8.73 -1.58
C ALA A 42 5.20 -8.78 -2.08
N MET A 43 4.72 -9.95 -2.52
CA MET A 43 3.32 -10.15 -2.87
C MET A 43 2.39 -10.08 -1.65
N LEU A 44 2.84 -10.56 -0.48
CA LEU A 44 2.07 -10.57 0.76
C LEU A 44 1.88 -9.16 1.33
N ASN A 45 2.95 -8.37 1.30
CA ASN A 45 2.99 -6.97 1.69
C ASN A 45 3.49 -6.14 0.50
N PRO A 46 2.58 -5.78 -0.43
CA PRO A 46 2.93 -4.84 -1.47
C PRO A 46 3.32 -3.53 -0.78
N VAL A 47 4.60 -3.18 -0.83
CA VAL A 47 5.05 -1.86 -0.38
C VAL A 47 4.26 -0.85 -1.21
N PRO A 48 3.51 0.07 -0.57
CA PRO A 48 2.87 1.13 -1.31
C PRO A 48 3.98 1.90 -2.00
N VAL A 49 4.03 1.83 -3.33
CA VAL A 49 4.79 2.82 -4.09
C VAL A 49 4.04 4.12 -3.91
N THR A 50 4.36 4.86 -2.85
CA THR A 50 3.88 6.23 -2.70
C THR A 50 4.31 6.94 -3.98
N PRO A 51 3.38 7.46 -4.79
CA PRO A 51 3.78 8.35 -5.86
C PRO A 51 4.56 9.47 -5.18
N LEU A 52 5.82 9.66 -5.57
CA LEU A 52 6.55 10.88 -5.23
C LEU A 52 5.60 12.03 -5.59
N PRO A 53 5.25 12.94 -4.66
CA PRO A 53 4.30 14.00 -4.99
C PRO A 53 4.90 14.79 -6.13
N ALA A 54 4.26 14.67 -7.30
CA ALA A 54 4.55 15.50 -8.45
C ALA A 54 4.32 16.93 -7.97
N ASN A 55 5.40 17.68 -7.91
CA ASN A 55 5.44 19.08 -7.54
C ASN A 55 4.69 19.85 -8.63
N HIS A 56 3.36 19.90 -8.53
CA HIS A 56 2.52 20.73 -9.37
C HIS A 56 2.25 22.02 -8.61
N GLU A 57 3.02 23.05 -8.97
CA GLU A 57 2.55 24.43 -8.98
C GLU A 57 1.08 24.48 -9.40
N THR A 58 0.20 25.06 -8.59
CA THR A 58 -0.95 25.84 -9.06
C THR A 58 -1.39 26.82 -7.97
N SER A 59 -1.16 28.10 -8.29
CA SER A 59 -1.80 29.35 -7.90
C SER A 59 -2.80 29.40 -6.72
N PRO A 60 -2.70 30.44 -5.85
CA PRO A 60 -3.72 30.71 -4.84
C PRO A 60 -4.98 31.29 -5.50
N VAL A 61 -6.09 30.57 -5.39
CA VAL A 61 -7.43 31.12 -5.62
C VAL A 61 -7.78 31.99 -4.41
N VAL A 62 -7.76 33.31 -4.58
CA VAL A 62 -8.33 34.26 -3.61
C VAL A 62 -9.65 34.76 -4.19
N THR A 63 -10.76 34.26 -3.65
CA THR A 63 -12.10 34.79 -3.93
C THR A 63 -12.39 35.94 -2.97
N PRO A 64 -12.80 37.14 -3.42
CA PRO A 64 -13.22 38.20 -2.52
C PRO A 64 -14.67 37.94 -2.06
N THR A 65 -14.86 37.72 -0.76
CA THR A 65 -16.20 37.76 -0.14
C THR A 65 -16.56 39.22 0.11
N GLU A 66 -17.47 39.76 -0.71
CA GLU A 66 -18.23 40.97 -0.37
C GLU A 66 -18.93 40.74 0.97
N THR A 67 -18.53 41.51 1.99
CA THR A 67 -19.24 41.57 3.27
C THR A 67 -20.02 42.87 3.29
N THR A 68 -21.32 42.80 3.05
CA THR A 68 -22.26 43.91 3.29
C THR A 68 -22.52 44.01 4.80
N PRO A 69 -22.21 45.13 5.48
CA PRO A 69 -22.66 45.35 6.85
C PRO A 69 -24.02 46.03 6.83
N ILE A 70 -25.01 45.34 7.39
CA ILE A 70 -26.36 45.84 7.70
C ILE A 70 -26.24 46.95 8.76
N GLN A 71 -26.83 48.12 8.51
CA GLN A 71 -27.00 49.18 9.52
C GLN A 71 -28.00 48.75 10.60
N PRO A 72 -27.76 49.09 11.87
CA PRO A 72 -28.84 49.27 12.84
C PRO A 72 -29.06 50.75 13.17
N GLN A 73 -30.33 51.16 13.13
CA GLN A 73 -30.86 52.39 13.69
C GLN A 73 -30.86 52.33 15.23
N ALA A 74 -30.38 53.39 15.88
CA ALA A 74 -30.84 53.87 17.19
C ALA A 74 -30.31 55.30 17.41
#